data_AF-A0A2J8P9D5-F1
#
_entry.id   AF-A0A2J8P9D5-F1
#
_cell.length_a   1.000
_cell.length_b   1.000
_cell.length_c   1.000
_cell.angle_alpha   90.00
_cell.angle_beta   90.00
_cell.angle_gamma   90.00
#
_symmetry.space_group_name_H-M   'P 1'
#
loop_
_entity.id
_entity.type
_entity.pdbx_description
1 polymer ?
#
loop_
_entity_poly.entity_id
_entity_poly.type
_entity_poly.pdbx_seq_one_letter_code
_entity_poly.pdbx_strand_id
1 'polypeptide(L)'
;MRMSVGLSLLLPLWGRTFLLLLSVVMAQSHWPSEPSEAVRDWENQLEASMHSVLSDLHEAVPTVVGIPDGTAVVGRSFRVTIPTDLIASSGDIIKVSAAGKEALPSWLHWDSQSHIL
;
A
#
# COMPACT_ATOMS: atom_id res chain seq x y z
N MET A 1 -19.37 83.65 -25.84
CA MET A 1 -20.25 83.06 -24.81
C MET A 1 -20.35 81.56 -25.12
N ARG A 2 -19.73 80.68 -24.31
CA ARG A 2 -20.39 79.80 -23.30
C ARG A 2 -21.48 78.91 -23.94
N MET A 3 -21.53 77.59 -23.83
CA MET A 3 -20.92 76.64 -22.88
C MET A 3 -21.00 75.22 -23.46
N SER A 4 -19.97 74.42 -23.19
CA SER A 4 -19.94 72.97 -23.31
C SER A 4 -20.85 72.35 -22.23
N VAL A 5 -21.89 71.61 -22.60
CA VAL A 5 -22.55 70.64 -21.70
C VAL A 5 -23.07 69.49 -22.57
N GLY A 6 -22.39 68.35 -22.52
CA GLY A 6 -22.86 67.17 -23.25
C GLY A 6 -21.94 65.95 -23.25
N LEU A 7 -20.89 65.90 -22.40
CA LEU A 7 -19.92 64.80 -22.41
C LEU A 7 -19.86 63.98 -21.11
N SER A 8 -20.70 64.24 -20.12
CA SER A 8 -20.56 63.61 -18.79
C SER A 8 -21.40 62.35 -18.54
N LEU A 9 -22.13 61.83 -19.54
CA LEU A 9 -23.03 60.66 -19.34
C LEU A 9 -22.52 59.34 -19.94
N LEU A 10 -21.38 59.31 -20.64
CA LEU A 10 -20.84 58.10 -21.29
C LEU A 10 -19.80 57.33 -20.45
N LEU A 11 -19.39 57.87 -19.29
CA LEU A 11 -18.30 57.32 -18.48
C LEU A 11 -18.61 56.08 -17.60
N PRO A 12 -19.85 55.76 -17.16
CA PRO A 12 -20.04 54.67 -16.18
C PRO A 12 -20.15 53.26 -16.79
N LEU A 13 -20.34 53.14 -18.12
CA LEU A 13 -20.50 51.85 -18.80
C LEU A 13 -19.16 51.19 -19.17
N TRP A 14 -18.13 51.98 -19.45
CA TRP A 14 -16.80 51.48 -19.81
C TRP A 14 -16.09 50.83 -18.61
N GLY A 15 -16.28 51.37 -17.40
CA GLY A 15 -15.63 50.85 -16.19
C GLY A 15 -16.09 49.43 -15.82
N ARG A 16 -17.36 49.10 -16.01
CA ARG A 16 -17.91 47.78 -15.62
C ARG A 16 -17.42 46.66 -16.54
N THR A 17 -17.40 46.89 -17.85
CA THR A 17 -16.83 45.93 -18.80
C THR A 17 -15.33 45.78 -18.60
N PHE A 18 -14.62 46.85 -18.26
CA PHE A 18 -13.18 46.78 -17.96
C PHE A 18 -12.90 46.00 -16.68
N LEU A 19 -13.70 46.19 -15.62
CA LEU A 19 -13.56 45.42 -14.38
C LEU A 19 -13.88 43.93 -14.58
N LEU A 20 -14.88 43.60 -15.40
CA LEU A 20 -15.19 42.21 -15.74
C LEU A 20 -14.06 41.57 -16.55
N LEU A 21 -13.54 42.27 -17.58
CA LEU A 21 -12.37 41.82 -18.33
C LEU A 21 -11.14 41.65 -17.44
N LEU A 22 -10.90 42.58 -16.52
CA LEU A 22 -9.79 42.48 -15.57
C LEU A 22 -9.99 41.30 -14.61
N SER A 23 -11.20 41.05 -14.13
CA SER A 23 -11.50 39.90 -13.26
C SER A 23 -11.33 38.55 -13.97
N VAL A 24 -11.73 38.47 -15.25
CA VAL A 24 -11.54 37.27 -16.08
C VAL A 24 -10.06 37.08 -16.40
N VAL A 25 -9.33 38.16 -16.73
CA VAL A 25 -7.88 38.10 -16.98
C VAL A 25 -7.13 37.70 -15.71
N MET A 26 -7.49 38.23 -14.55
CA MET A 26 -6.89 37.87 -13.25
C MET A 26 -7.23 36.42 -12.86
N ALA A 27 -8.43 35.94 -13.15
CA ALA A 27 -8.82 34.54 -12.93
C ALA A 27 -8.08 33.57 -13.87
N GLN A 28 -7.86 33.98 -15.13
CA GLN A 28 -7.09 33.20 -16.12
C GLN A 28 -5.58 33.22 -15.83
N SER A 29 -5.06 34.30 -15.22
CA SER A 29 -3.66 34.39 -14.80
C SER A 29 -3.36 33.75 -13.44
N HIS A 30 -4.41 33.32 -12.73
CA HIS A 30 -4.28 32.42 -11.58
C HIS A 30 -4.37 30.93 -11.98
N TRP A 31 -4.50 30.64 -13.28
CA TRP A 31 -4.25 29.28 -13.78
C TRP A 31 -2.74 29.02 -13.70
N PRO A 32 -2.29 27.89 -13.12
CA PRO A 32 -0.88 27.57 -13.08
C PRO A 32 -0.37 27.51 -14.53
N SER A 33 0.61 28.36 -14.84
CA SER A 33 1.12 28.59 -16.20
C SER A 33 1.84 27.41 -16.83
N GLU A 34 1.90 26.26 -16.16
CA GLU A 34 2.67 25.10 -16.60
C GLU A 34 1.79 23.84 -16.63
N PRO A 35 0.85 23.76 -17.59
CA PRO A 35 0.07 22.53 -17.80
C PRO A 35 0.97 21.32 -18.05
N SER A 36 2.18 21.52 -18.60
CA SER A 36 3.20 20.48 -18.76
C SER A 36 3.77 19.96 -17.46
N GLU A 37 3.92 20.81 -16.44
CA GLU A 37 4.41 20.38 -15.13
C GLU A 37 3.33 19.64 -14.35
N ALA A 38 2.08 20.12 -14.41
CA ALA A 38 0.96 19.41 -13.82
C ALA A 38 0.78 18.03 -14.47
N VAL A 39 0.78 17.93 -15.81
CA VAL A 39 0.67 16.64 -16.52
C VAL A 39 1.83 15.71 -16.17
N ARG A 40 3.05 16.22 -16.11
CA ARG A 40 4.22 15.44 -15.69
C ARG A 40 4.11 14.98 -14.24
N ASP A 41 3.54 15.81 -13.35
CA ASP A 41 3.26 15.44 -11.96
C ASP A 41 2.20 14.34 -11.87
N TRP A 42 1.13 14.41 -12.67
CA TRP A 42 0.14 13.34 -12.78
C TRP A 42 0.76 12.02 -13.23
N GLU A 43 1.66 12.06 -14.21
CA GLU A 43 2.36 10.88 -14.71
C GLU A 43 3.31 10.29 -13.67
N ASN A 44 4.08 11.13 -12.97
CA ASN A 44 4.90 10.72 -11.84
C ASN A 44 4.06 10.11 -10.70
N GLN A 45 2.89 10.68 -10.42
CA GLN A 45 1.97 10.16 -9.40
C GLN A 45 1.34 8.82 -9.81
N LEU A 46 1.04 8.64 -11.09
CA LEU A 46 0.56 7.37 -11.65
C LEU A 46 1.62 6.28 -11.54
N GLU A 47 2.86 6.59 -11.93
CA GLU A 47 4.00 5.68 -11.76
C GLU A 47 4.23 5.33 -10.29
N ALA A 48 4.25 6.33 -9.41
CA ALA A 48 4.40 6.12 -7.96
C ALA A 48 3.26 5.27 -7.38
N SER A 49 2.02 5.47 -7.85
CA SER A 49 0.87 4.67 -7.41
C SER A 49 0.96 3.22 -7.90
N MET A 50 1.36 2.97 -9.15
CA MET A 50 1.59 1.61 -9.66
C MET A 50 2.66 0.88 -8.86
N HIS A 51 3.75 1.58 -8.50
CA HIS A 51 4.79 1.03 -7.64
C HIS A 51 4.32 0.78 -6.20
N SER A 52 3.46 1.64 -5.64
CA SER A 52 2.87 1.44 -4.30
C SER A 52 1.97 0.22 -4.26
N VAL A 53 1.08 0.05 -5.26
CA VAL A 53 0.16 -1.09 -5.33
C VAL A 53 0.92 -2.42 -5.46
N LEU A 54 2.02 -2.44 -6.22
CA LEU A 54 2.89 -3.61 -6.32
C LEU A 54 3.73 -3.84 -5.05
N SER A 55 4.08 -2.79 -4.30
CA SER A 55 4.83 -2.92 -3.03
C SER A 55 3.95 -3.42 -1.89
N ASP A 56 2.70 -2.97 -1.83
CA ASP A 56 1.69 -3.51 -0.90
C ASP A 56 1.32 -4.95 -1.25
N LEU A 57 1.50 -5.34 -2.52
CA LEU A 57 1.40 -6.71 -3.02
C LEU A 57 2.75 -7.45 -3.02
N HIS A 58 3.77 -7.02 -2.27
CA HIS A 58 4.84 -7.94 -1.88
C HIS A 58 4.26 -8.95 -0.88
N GLU A 59 3.44 -9.82 -1.45
CA GLU A 59 2.86 -11.03 -0.91
C GLU A 59 4.03 -11.86 -0.42
N ALA A 60 4.10 -12.08 0.89
CA ALA A 60 5.16 -12.88 1.49
C ALA A 60 5.19 -14.23 0.78
N VAL A 61 6.23 -14.46 -0.03
CA VAL A 61 6.36 -15.70 -0.80
C VAL A 61 6.37 -16.86 0.21
N PRO A 62 5.42 -17.80 0.11
CA PRO A 62 5.32 -18.89 1.07
C PRO A 62 6.60 -19.71 1.01
N THR A 63 7.33 -19.74 2.13
CA THR A 63 8.55 -20.54 2.26
C THR A 63 8.16 -21.96 2.64
N VAL A 64 8.58 -22.94 1.84
CA VAL A 64 8.36 -24.36 2.11
C VAL A 64 9.59 -24.94 2.79
N VAL A 65 9.39 -25.49 3.99
CA VAL A 65 10.45 -26.15 4.76
C VAL A 65 10.25 -27.66 4.70
N GLY A 66 11.24 -28.37 4.17
CA GLY A 66 11.28 -29.83 4.21
C GLY A 66 11.90 -30.34 5.52
N ILE A 67 11.20 -31.21 6.23
CA ILE A 67 11.73 -31.92 7.40
C ILE A 67 12.23 -33.29 6.92
N PRO A 68 13.49 -33.67 7.18
CA PRO A 68 14.01 -34.96 6.75
C PRO A 68 13.33 -36.12 7.50
N ASP A 69 13.21 -37.27 6.83
CA ASP A 69 12.62 -38.46 7.42
C ASP A 69 13.48 -38.99 8.60
N GLY A 70 12.80 -39.53 9.61
CA GLY A 70 13.40 -40.14 10.80
C GLY A 70 13.09 -41.63 10.92
N THR A 71 13.97 -42.37 11.58
CA THR A 71 13.76 -43.79 11.89
C THR A 71 13.69 -44.00 13.40
N ALA A 72 12.75 -44.83 13.86
CA ALA A 72 12.61 -45.23 15.25
C ALA A 72 12.77 -46.75 15.41
N VAL A 73 13.27 -47.18 16.58
CA VAL A 73 13.44 -48.60 16.92
C VAL A 73 12.55 -48.94 18.10
N VAL A 74 11.81 -50.04 17.99
CA VAL A 74 10.91 -50.52 19.07
C VAL A 74 11.69 -50.73 20.36
N GLY A 75 11.16 -50.20 21.47
CA GLY A 75 11.78 -50.30 22.80
C GLY A 75 12.93 -49.32 23.04
N ARG A 76 13.23 -48.42 22.09
CA ARG A 76 14.19 -47.32 22.26
C ARG A 76 13.47 -45.98 22.30
N SER A 77 14.03 -45.02 23.01
CA SER A 77 13.53 -43.65 23.00
C SER A 77 13.76 -43.03 21.61
N PHE A 78 12.73 -42.38 21.09
CA PHE A 78 12.81 -41.55 19.89
C PHE A 78 12.75 -40.09 20.31
N ARG A 79 13.56 -39.24 19.65
CA ARG A 79 13.59 -37.80 19.91
C ARG A 79 14.08 -37.07 18.66
N VAL A 80 13.35 -36.05 18.22
CA VAL A 80 13.77 -35.18 17.12
C VAL A 80 13.39 -33.74 17.41
N THR A 81 14.23 -32.79 16.97
CA THR A 81 13.93 -31.36 17.06
C THR A 81 13.26 -30.90 15.77
N ILE A 82 12.11 -30.23 15.90
CA ILE A 82 11.38 -29.68 14.76
C ILE A 82 11.78 -28.20 14.60
N PRO A 83 12.21 -27.75 13.41
CA PRO A 83 12.63 -26.36 13.18
C PRO A 83 11.42 -25.44 13.04
N THR A 84 10.71 -25.23 14.14
CA THR A 84 9.49 -24.41 14.24
C THR A 84 9.71 -22.98 13.80
N ASP A 85 10.88 -22.41 14.09
CA ASP A 85 11.28 -21.04 13.71
C ASP A 85 11.32 -20.83 12.19
N LEU A 86 11.48 -21.90 11.41
CA LEU A 86 11.45 -21.83 9.94
C LEU A 86 10.04 -22.06 9.38
N ILE A 87 9.16 -22.71 10.13
CA ILE A 87 7.83 -23.13 9.69
C ILE A 87 6.78 -22.06 10.02
N ALA A 88 6.95 -21.38 11.15
CA ALA A 88 5.96 -20.52 11.75
C ALA A 88 6.58 -19.16 12.11
N SER A 89 5.87 -18.08 11.81
CA SER A 89 6.26 -16.73 12.19
C SER A 89 5.87 -16.43 13.64
N SER A 90 6.38 -15.33 14.17
CA SER A 90 6.02 -14.80 15.49
C SER A 90 4.50 -14.68 15.66
N GLY A 91 3.92 -15.51 16.54
CA GLY A 91 2.49 -15.50 16.88
C GLY A 91 1.66 -16.60 16.22
N ASP A 92 2.26 -17.38 15.31
CA ASP A 92 1.60 -18.52 14.68
C ASP A 92 1.47 -19.69 15.66
N ILE A 93 0.35 -20.42 15.56
CA ILE A 93 0.09 -21.61 16.37
C ILE A 93 0.58 -22.84 15.61
N ILE A 94 1.53 -23.57 16.21
CA ILE A 94 2.09 -24.78 15.62
C ILE A 94 1.28 -26.00 16.06
N LYS A 95 0.79 -26.75 15.08
CA LYS A 95 0.07 -28.01 15.29
C LYS A 95 0.88 -29.18 14.73
N VAL A 96 1.20 -30.14 15.59
CA VAL A 96 1.87 -31.39 15.20
C VAL A 96 0.90 -32.55 15.39
N SER A 97 0.62 -33.29 14.32
CA SER A 97 -0.33 -34.42 14.31
C SER A 97 0.06 -35.42 13.22
N ALA A 98 -0.49 -36.64 13.29
CA ALA A 98 -0.35 -37.56 12.17
C ALA A 98 -1.07 -37.01 10.93
N ALA A 99 -0.48 -37.18 9.74
CA ALA A 99 -1.07 -36.71 8.50
C ALA A 99 -2.51 -37.22 8.32
N GLY A 100 -3.46 -36.30 8.08
CA GLY A 100 -4.88 -36.61 7.93
C GLY A 100 -5.61 -36.95 9.24
N LYS A 101 -5.01 -36.71 10.40
CA LYS A 101 -5.60 -36.92 11.72
C LYS A 101 -5.44 -35.69 12.60
N GLU A 102 -6.22 -35.63 13.68
CA GLU A 102 -6.14 -34.56 14.68
C GLU A 102 -5.11 -34.83 15.79
N ALA A 103 -4.67 -36.07 15.92
CA ALA A 103 -3.82 -36.53 17.02
C ALA A 103 -2.51 -37.15 16.52
N LEU A 104 -1.50 -37.15 17.38
CA LEU A 104 -0.26 -37.89 17.19
C LEU A 104 -0.48 -39.40 17.38
N PRO A 105 0.37 -40.24 16.79
CA PRO A 105 0.48 -41.64 17.19
C PRO A 105 0.73 -41.76 18.69
N SER A 106 0.17 -42.78 19.33
CA SER A 106 0.20 -42.93 20.81
C SER A 106 1.59 -43.10 21.43
N TRP A 107 2.63 -43.30 20.62
CA TRP A 107 4.03 -43.47 21.05
C TRP A 107 4.87 -42.20 20.87
N LEU A 108 4.29 -41.11 20.34
CA LEU A 108 4.92 -39.81 20.18
C LEU A 108 4.28 -38.77 21.10
N HIS A 109 5.06 -37.76 21.47
CA HIS A 109 4.60 -36.65 22.29
C HIS A 109 5.23 -35.36 21.78
N TRP A 110 4.41 -34.33 21.57
CA TRP A 110 4.90 -33.02 21.17
C TRP A 110 5.05 -32.10 22.39
N ASP A 111 6.26 -31.61 22.59
CA ASP A 111 6.56 -30.54 23.54
C ASP A 111 6.75 -29.21 22.80
N SER A 112 5.78 -28.32 22.96
CA SER A 112 5.77 -27.00 22.32
C SER A 112 6.81 -26.02 22.88
N GLN A 113 7.31 -26.23 24.11
CA GLN A 113 8.27 -25.30 24.71
C GLN A 113 9.69 -25.59 24.22
N SER A 114 10.02 -26.87 24.04
CA SER A 114 11.34 -27.32 23.63
C SER A 114 11.45 -27.65 22.14
N HIS A 115 10.33 -27.64 21.42
CA HIS A 115 10.19 -28.01 20.02
C HIS A 115 10.68 -29.44 19.73
N ILE A 116 10.38 -30.35 20.66
CA ILE A 116 10.77 -31.76 20.62
C ILE A 116 9.56 -32.64 20.32
N LEU A 117 9.75 -33.58 19.39
CA LEU A 117 8.84 -34.70 19.11
C LEU A 117 9.45 -36.04 19.56
#